data_AF-A0A6G3Y0K4-F1
#
_entry.id   AF-A0A6G3Y0K4-F1
#
_cell.length_a   1.000
_cell.length_b   1.000
_cell.length_c   1.000
_cell.angle_alpha   90.00
_cell.angle_beta   90.00
_cell.angle_gamma   90.00
#
_symmetry.space_group_name_H-M   'P 1'
#
loop_
_entity.id
_entity.type
_entity.pdbx_description
1 polymer ?
#
loop_
_entity_poly.entity_id
_entity_poly.type
_entity_poly.pdbx_seq_one_letter_code
_entity_poly.pdbx_strand_id
1 'polypeptide(L)'
;ASFAAAPAPGAKVCVACRSGRVDADGYCENCGHAQPRERDHMEQELDAVAAVSDRGLRHHRNEDSFAVSSTALPDGSPAVVAIVCDGVSSASRP
;
A
#
# COMPACT_ATOMS: atom_id res chain seq x y z
N ALA A 1 -10.26 30.55 -19.61
CA ALA A 1 -9.76 30.74 -18.24
C ALA A 1 -9.84 29.39 -17.53
N SER A 2 -8.69 28.80 -17.18
CA SER A 2 -8.66 27.53 -16.46
C SER A 2 -8.99 27.80 -15.00
N PHE A 3 -10.08 27.21 -14.50
CA PHE A 3 -10.39 27.26 -13.07
C PHE A 3 -9.43 26.30 -12.36
N ALA A 4 -8.53 26.84 -11.54
CA ALA A 4 -7.78 26.03 -10.60
C ALA A 4 -8.78 25.38 -9.63
N ALA A 5 -8.87 24.06 -9.67
CA ALA A 5 -9.70 23.31 -8.75
C ALA A 5 -9.20 23.56 -7.31
N ALA A 6 -10.13 23.84 -6.40
CA ALA A 6 -9.82 23.98 -4.99
C ALA A 6 -9.20 22.68 -4.44
N PRO A 7 -8.22 22.75 -3.53
CA PRO A 7 -7.56 21.56 -3.01
C PRO A 7 -8.58 20.67 -2.29
N ALA A 8 -8.60 19.37 -2.64
CA ALA A 8 -9.47 18.41 -2.01
C ALA A 8 -9.16 18.33 -0.50
N PRO A 9 -10.19 18.33 0.37
CA PRO A 9 -9.98 18.16 1.80
C PRO A 9 -9.31 16.80 2.06
N GLY A 10 -8.12 16.82 2.68
CA GLY A 10 -7.30 15.62 2.94
C GLY A 10 -5.92 15.59 2.28
N ALA A 11 -5.51 16.64 1.55
CA ALA A 11 -4.19 16.70 0.91
C ALA A 11 -3.05 16.50 1.94
N LYS A 12 -2.35 15.36 1.83
CA LYS A 12 -1.21 15.00 2.69
C LYS A 12 -0.04 15.97 2.49
N VAL A 13 0.77 16.16 3.52
CA VAL A 13 2.03 16.91 3.44
C VAL A 13 3.13 15.96 2.99
N CYS A 14 4.02 16.43 2.11
CA CYS A 14 5.11 15.63 1.58
C CYS A 14 6.09 15.15 2.68
N VAL A 15 6.36 13.85 2.75
CA VAL A 15 7.27 13.26 3.76
C VAL A 15 8.74 13.66 3.55
N ALA A 16 9.12 14.01 2.32
CA ALA A 16 10.49 14.35 1.95
C ALA A 16 10.84 15.81 2.26
N CYS A 17 10.04 16.78 1.78
CA CYS A 17 10.34 18.20 1.96
C CYS A 17 9.56 18.86 3.11
N ARG A 18 8.50 18.21 3.61
CA ARG A 18 7.63 18.68 4.71
C ARG A 18 6.94 20.02 4.47
N SER A 19 7.04 20.58 3.26
CA SER A 19 6.49 21.89 2.89
C SER A 19 5.43 21.81 1.79
N GLY A 20 5.63 20.94 0.80
CA GLY A 20 4.71 20.79 -0.32
C GLY A 20 3.50 19.92 0.01
N ARG A 21 2.40 20.16 -0.69
CA ARG A 21 1.22 19.29 -0.71
C ARG A 21 1.39 18.18 -1.74
N VAL A 22 0.65 17.11 -1.52
CA VAL A 22 0.61 15.92 -2.37
C VAL A 22 -0.64 16.00 -3.24
N ASP A 23 -0.46 15.89 -4.55
CA ASP A 23 -1.54 15.87 -5.53
C ASP A 23 -2.27 14.52 -5.55
N ALA A 24 -3.28 14.41 -6.42
CA ALA A 24 -4.08 13.19 -6.56
C ALA A 24 -3.30 12.01 -7.17
N ASP A 25 -2.21 12.29 -7.91
CA ASP A 25 -1.35 11.27 -8.52
C ASP A 25 -0.29 10.72 -7.54
N GLY A 26 -0.21 11.34 -6.35
CA GLY A 26 0.69 10.95 -5.27
C GLY A 26 2.06 11.61 -5.36
N TYR A 27 2.19 12.72 -6.08
CA TYR A 27 3.44 13.48 -6.19
C TYR A 27 3.36 14.78 -5.40
N CYS A 28 4.51 15.23 -4.90
CA CYS A 28 4.59 16.53 -4.24
C CYS A 28 4.62 17.66 -5.27
N GLU A 29 3.70 18.61 -5.16
CA GLU A 29 3.63 19.78 -6.06
C GLU A 29 4.83 20.73 -5.92
N ASN A 30 5.57 20.66 -4.79
CA ASN A 30 6.73 21.53 -4.54
C ASN A 30 8.07 20.91 -4.96
N CYS A 31 8.33 19.65 -4.60
CA CYS A 31 9.63 19.00 -4.84
C CYS A 31 9.58 17.83 -5.85
N GLY A 32 8.41 17.49 -6.37
CA GLY A 32 8.23 16.39 -7.34
C GLY A 32 8.43 14.98 -6.76
N HIS A 33 8.68 14.84 -5.45
CA HIS A 33 8.93 13.53 -4.85
C HIS A 33 7.65 12.68 -4.81
N ALA A 34 7.71 11.46 -5.32
CA ALA A 34 6.64 10.47 -5.21
C ALA A 34 6.43 10.12 -3.74
N GLN A 35 5.18 10.13 -3.28
CA GLN A 35 4.86 9.78 -1.90
C GLN A 35 4.67 8.27 -1.74
N PRO A 36 5.02 7.72 -0.56
CA PRO A 36 4.71 6.33 -0.22
C PRO A 36 3.21 6.07 -0.37
N ARG A 37 2.87 5.02 -1.12
CA ARG A 37 1.50 4.50 -1.21
C ARG A 37 1.29 3.47 -0.12
N GLU A 38 0.06 3.33 0.36
CA GLU A 38 -0.28 2.29 1.35
C GLU A 38 0.11 0.88 0.85
N ARG A 39 -0.02 0.63 -0.45
CA ARG A 39 0.41 -0.64 -1.05
C ARG A 39 1.93 -0.80 -1.20
N ASP A 40 2.73 0.26 -1.04
CA ASP A 40 4.19 0.13 -1.15
C ASP A 40 4.79 -0.65 0.02
N HIS A 41 4.09 -0.67 1.15
CA HIS A 41 4.47 -1.38 2.36
C HIS A 41 3.21 -1.73 3.16
N MET A 42 2.93 -3.02 3.31
CA MET A 42 1.78 -3.55 4.01
C MET A 42 2.23 -4.46 5.14
N GLU A 43 1.62 -4.32 6.31
CA GLU A 43 1.88 -5.16 7.48
C GLU A 43 0.56 -5.60 8.13
N GLN A 44 0.51 -6.84 8.59
CA GLN A 44 -0.57 -7.35 9.44
C GLN A 44 -0.02 -8.39 10.41
N GLU A 45 -0.56 -8.39 11.63
CA GLU A 45 -0.18 -9.32 12.69
C GLU A 45 -1.41 -10.02 13.26
N LEU A 46 -1.23 -11.29 13.62
CA LEU A 46 -2.07 -12.10 14.48
C LEU A 46 -1.18 -12.66 15.61
N ASP A 47 -1.76 -13.11 16.71
CA ASP A 47 -0.99 -13.60 17.88
C ASP A 47 0.11 -14.63 17.55
N ALA A 48 -0.07 -15.42 16.49
CA ALA A 48 0.87 -16.48 16.10
C ALA A 48 1.69 -16.17 14.82
N VAL A 49 1.30 -15.19 14.01
CA VAL A 49 1.93 -14.90 12.70
C VAL A 49 1.93 -13.42 12.36
N ALA A 50 2.93 -12.98 11.62
CA ALA A 50 2.95 -11.68 10.97
C ALA A 50 3.12 -11.85 9.46
N ALA A 51 2.55 -10.93 8.69
CA ALA A 51 2.69 -10.83 7.25
C ALA A 51 3.14 -9.43 6.88
N VAL A 52 4.17 -9.34 6.04
CA VAL A 52 4.75 -8.09 5.54
C VAL A 52 4.93 -8.22 4.03
N SER A 53 4.61 -7.17 3.30
CA SER A 53 4.87 -7.08 1.86
C SER A 53 5.38 -5.68 1.51
N ASP A 54 6.51 -5.63 0.82
CA ASP A 54 7.13 -4.41 0.32
C ASP A 54 7.13 -4.42 -1.21
N ARG A 55 6.97 -3.25 -1.83
CA ARG A 55 7.15 -3.07 -3.28
C ARG A 55 8.54 -3.48 -3.77
N GLY A 56 9.56 -3.37 -2.92
CA GLY A 56 10.97 -3.50 -3.32
C GLY A 56 11.50 -2.29 -4.09
N LEU A 57 12.83 -2.14 -4.13
CA LEU A 57 13.49 -0.92 -4.64
C LEU A 57 13.47 -0.78 -6.17
N ARG A 58 13.23 -1.87 -6.90
CA ARG A 58 13.33 -1.93 -8.37
C ARG A 58 11.98 -1.95 -9.09
N HIS A 59 10.89 -2.20 -8.37
CA HIS A 59 9.56 -2.29 -8.95
C HIS A 59 8.84 -0.94 -8.82
N HIS A 60 8.07 -0.54 -9.82
CA HIS A 60 7.26 0.69 -9.81
C HIS A 60 5.98 0.54 -8.99
N ARG A 61 5.52 -0.68 -8.73
CA ARG A 61 4.36 -1.03 -7.89
C ARG A 61 4.63 -2.30 -7.10
N ASN A 62 3.96 -2.44 -5.95
CA ASN A 62 3.84 -3.73 -5.28
C ASN A 62 2.75 -4.53 -5.99
N GLU A 63 3.11 -5.65 -6.61
CA GLU A 63 2.17 -6.54 -7.29
C GLU A 63 1.78 -7.74 -6.40
N ASP A 64 2.39 -7.83 -5.21
CA ASP A 64 2.07 -8.84 -4.23
C ASP A 64 0.78 -8.49 -3.48
N SER A 65 0.14 -9.52 -2.93
CA SER A 65 -0.96 -9.41 -1.98
C SER A 65 -0.92 -10.58 -1.01
N PHE A 66 -1.33 -10.33 0.23
CA PHE A 66 -1.45 -11.38 1.23
C PHE A 66 -2.76 -11.27 2.01
N ALA A 67 -3.15 -12.35 2.68
CA ALA A 67 -4.15 -12.35 3.74
C ALA A 67 -3.74 -13.34 4.83
N VAL A 68 -3.85 -12.94 6.09
CA VAL A 68 -3.69 -13.84 7.24
C VAL A 68 -4.95 -13.82 8.09
N SER A 69 -5.38 -14.99 8.56
CA SER A 69 -6.54 -15.12 9.45
C SER A 69 -6.39 -16.29 10.42
N SER A 70 -6.89 -16.12 11.64
CA SER A 70 -7.02 -17.19 12.63
C SER A 70 -8.40 -17.84 12.51
N THR A 71 -8.47 -19.16 12.63
CA THR A 71 -9.71 -19.94 12.62
C THR A 71 -9.61 -21.12 13.59
N ALA A 72 -10.69 -21.89 13.75
CA ALA A 72 -10.69 -23.15 14.49
C ALA A 72 -10.89 -24.32 13.53
N LEU A 73 -10.18 -25.42 13.78
CA LEU A 73 -10.43 -26.71 13.13
C LEU A 73 -11.75 -27.33 13.63
N PRO A 74 -12.31 -28.35 12.95
CA PRO A 74 -13.54 -29.01 13.40
C PRO A 74 -13.50 -29.59 14.82
N ASP A 75 -12.30 -29.90 15.32
CA ASP A 75 -12.06 -30.37 16.69
C ASP A 75 -11.92 -29.23 17.73
N GLY A 76 -12.03 -27.97 17.30
CA GLY A 76 -11.93 -26.78 18.14
C GLY A 76 -10.50 -26.29 18.38
N SER A 77 -9.48 -26.97 17.86
CA SER A 77 -8.10 -26.52 17.98
C SER A 77 -7.82 -25.30 17.08
N PRO A 78 -6.93 -24.38 17.48
CA PRO A 78 -6.64 -23.17 16.69
C PRO A 78 -5.84 -23.51 15.42
N ALA A 79 -6.15 -22.80 14.33
CA ALA A 79 -5.42 -22.85 13.07
C ALA A 79 -5.24 -21.45 12.48
N VAL A 80 -4.21 -21.30 11.64
CA VAL A 80 -3.95 -20.08 10.88
C VAL A 80 -4.03 -20.39 9.40
N VAL A 81 -4.71 -19.53 8.65
CA VAL A 81 -4.71 -19.53 7.19
C VAL A 81 -3.89 -18.33 6.73
N ALA A 82 -2.84 -18.60 5.97
CA ALA A 82 -2.02 -17.58 5.32
C ALA A 82 -2.08 -17.78 3.80
N ILE A 83 -2.38 -16.72 3.07
CA ILE A 83 -2.45 -16.68 1.61
C ILE A 83 -1.47 -15.62 1.14
N VAL A 84 -0.65 -15.96 0.15
CA VAL A 84 0.24 -15.04 -0.54
C VAL A 84 0.05 -15.21 -2.05
N CYS A 85 -0.09 -14.10 -2.75
CA CYS A 85 -0.22 -14.02 -4.19
C CYS A 85 0.85 -13.07 -4.74
N ASP A 86 1.57 -13.52 -5.76
CA ASP A 86 2.53 -12.71 -6.53
C ASP A 86 1.87 -12.35 -7.87
N GLY A 87 1.64 -11.06 -8.08
CA GLY A 87 1.09 -10.54 -9.32
C GLY A 87 2.17 -10.44 -10.39
N VAL A 88 1.88 -10.92 -11.59
CA VAL A 88 2.81 -10.79 -12.72
C VAL A 88 2.61 -9.44 -13.43
N SER A 89 3.72 -8.74 -13.72
CA SER A 89 3.69 -7.41 -14.34
C SER A 89 3.13 -7.38 -15.78
N SER A 90 2.93 -8.55 -16.39
CA SER A 90 2.36 -8.72 -17.72
C SER A 90 0.83 -8.77 -17.73
N ALA A 91 0.16 -8.77 -16.56
CA ALA A 91 -1.28 -8.73 -16.49
C ALA A 91 -1.82 -7.43 -17.12
N SER A 92 -2.90 -7.52 -17.91
CA SER A 92 -3.52 -6.38 -18.57
C SER A 92 -4.26 -5.43 -17.61
N ARG A 93 -4.51 -5.90 -16.38
CA ARG A 93 -4.91 -5.12 -15.19
C ARG A 93 -4.09 -5.60 -13.98
N PRO A 94 -2.85 -5.11 -13.84
CA PRO A 94 -2.00 -5.41 -12.70
C PRO A 94 -2.37 -4.58 -11.47
#